data_AF-A0A1S9BV08-F1
#
_entry.id   AF-A0A1S9BV08-F1
#
_cell.length_a   1.000
_cell.length_b   1.000
_cell.length_c   1.000
_cell.angle_alpha   90.00
_cell.angle_beta   90.00
_cell.angle_gamma   90.00
#
_symmetry.space_group_name_H-M   'P 1'
#
loop_
_entity.id
_entity.type
_entity.pdbx_description
1 polymer ?
#
loop_
_entity_poly.entity_id
_entity_poly.type
_entity_poly.pdbx_seq_one_letter_code
_entity_poly.pdbx_strand_id
1 'polypeptide(L)'
;METLKRNFTSGDIVKHFKRETVDRNSSTYLYKIIGVATHTETREPMMVYQALYGDCQIYVRPYEMFMEKVDTKKYPDIKQLYRFEKIKLSEKEKENINITYGIDL
;
A
#
# COMPACT_ATOMS: atom_id res chain seq x y z
N MET A 1 -4.95 -26.24 4.88
CA MET A 1 -3.82 -25.36 5.21
C MET A 1 -4.29 -23.95 4.97
N GLU A 2 -4.50 -23.22 6.05
CA GLU A 2 -5.17 -21.93 6.06
C GLU A 2 -4.25 -20.90 5.41
N THR A 3 -4.49 -20.61 4.13
CA THR A 3 -4.00 -19.40 3.50
C THR A 3 -4.53 -18.27 4.37
N LEU A 4 -3.68 -17.69 5.21
CA LEU A 4 -4.00 -16.48 5.96
C LEU A 4 -4.48 -15.47 4.91
N LYS A 5 -5.80 -15.31 4.78
CA LYS A 5 -6.39 -14.48 3.72
C LYS A 5 -5.80 -13.09 3.94
N ARG A 6 -5.00 -12.61 2.99
CA ARG A 6 -4.41 -11.26 3.00
C ARG A 6 -5.56 -10.25 2.87
N ASN A 7 -6.24 -10.00 3.98
CA ASN A 7 -7.38 -9.09 4.06
C ASN A 7 -6.87 -7.70 4.41
N PHE A 8 -7.35 -6.69 3.71
CA PHE A 8 -7.08 -5.29 4.01
C PHE A 8 -8.35 -4.60 4.48
N THR A 9 -8.24 -3.76 5.50
CA THR A 9 -9.30 -2.97 6.10
C THR A 9 -8.91 -1.50 6.06
N SER A 10 -9.90 -0.61 6.15
CA SER A 10 -9.67 0.83 6.25
C SER A 10 -8.70 1.13 7.39
N GLY A 11 -7.74 2.03 7.13
CA GLY A 11 -6.69 2.41 8.08
C GLY A 11 -5.43 1.54 8.04
N ASP A 12 -5.44 0.37 7.39
CA ASP A 12 -4.22 -0.42 7.24
C ASP A 12 -3.13 0.37 6.51
N ILE A 13 -1.91 0.29 7.01
CA ILE A 13 -0.74 0.85 6.33
C ILE A 13 -0.08 -0.24 5.51
N VAL A 14 0.21 0.06 4.25
CA VAL A 14 0.85 -0.86 3.32
C VAL A 14 2.08 -0.23 2.67
N LYS A 15 3.06 -1.06 2.35
CA LYS A 15 4.18 -0.69 1.48
C LYS A 15 4.01 -1.32 0.10
N HIS A 16 4.29 -0.55 -0.94
CA HIS A 16 4.48 -1.11 -2.28
C HIS A 16 5.90 -1.66 -2.42
N PHE A 17 6.10 -2.72 -3.20
CA PHE A 17 7.40 -3.41 -3.31
C PHE A 17 8.56 -2.51 -3.76
N LYS A 18 8.28 -1.48 -4.57
CA LYS A 18 9.28 -0.47 -4.97
C LYS A 18 9.82 0.36 -3.80
N ARG A 19 9.24 0.23 -2.60
CA ARG A 19 9.82 0.81 -1.40
C ARG A 19 11.25 0.32 -1.14
N GLU A 20 11.60 -0.89 -1.58
CA GLU A 20 12.97 -1.40 -1.45
C GLU A 20 13.99 -0.66 -2.35
N THR A 21 13.53 0.19 -3.27
CA THR A 21 14.40 0.96 -4.19
C THR A 21 14.56 2.42 -3.79
N VAL A 22 14.06 2.84 -2.62
CA VAL A 22 14.10 4.23 -2.15
C VAL A 22 14.66 4.29 -0.73
N ASP A 23 14.99 5.49 -0.27
CA ASP A 23 15.45 5.67 1.12
C ASP A 23 14.39 5.17 2.11
N ARG A 24 14.82 4.26 2.99
CA ARG A 24 14.00 3.67 4.05
C ARG A 24 13.46 4.71 5.02
N ASN A 25 14.12 5.85 5.18
CA ASN A 25 13.65 6.92 6.07
C ASN A 25 12.56 7.80 5.42
N SER A 26 12.36 7.69 4.10
CA SER A 26 11.28 8.38 3.40
C SER A 26 9.98 7.59 3.49
N SER A 27 8.84 8.29 3.41
CA SER A 27 7.51 7.68 3.32
C SER A 27 7.11 7.26 1.89
N THR A 28 8.01 7.45 0.92
CA THR A 28 7.78 7.08 -0.48
C THR A 28 7.35 5.61 -0.59
N TYR A 29 6.31 5.36 -1.38
CA TYR A 29 5.68 4.05 -1.56
C TYR A 29 4.99 3.47 -0.31
N LEU A 30 4.68 4.30 0.69
CA LEU A 30 3.74 3.97 1.75
C LEU A 30 2.35 4.49 1.42
N TYR A 31 1.34 3.69 1.78
CA TYR A 31 -0.06 4.02 1.54
C TYR A 31 -0.93 3.63 2.72
N LYS A 32 -2.02 4.37 2.93
CA LYS A 32 -3.13 4.01 3.83
C LYS A 32 -4.28 3.44 3.01
N ILE A 33 -4.80 2.29 3.40
CA ILE A 33 -5.99 1.70 2.79
C ILE A 33 -7.21 2.52 3.21
N ILE A 34 -8.02 2.92 2.22
CA ILE A 34 -9.33 3.54 2.47
C ILE A 34 -10.40 2.44 2.48
N GLY A 35 -10.33 1.51 1.52
CA GLY A 35 -11.23 0.36 1.46
C GLY A 35 -11.30 -0.27 0.08
N VAL A 36 -12.28 -1.17 -0.09
CA VAL A 36 -12.61 -1.78 -1.38
C VAL A 36 -13.88 -1.14 -1.92
N ALA A 37 -13.83 -0.63 -3.14
CA ALA A 37 -14.98 -0.10 -3.87
C ALA A 37 -15.41 -1.09 -4.96
N THR A 38 -16.66 -0.99 -5.41
CA THR A 38 -17.16 -1.75 -6.56
C THR A 38 -17.18 -0.83 -7.78
N HIS A 39 -16.47 -1.20 -8.84
CA HIS A 39 -16.53 -0.48 -10.11
C HIS A 39 -17.94 -0.60 -10.69
N THR A 40 -18.61 0.53 -10.96
CA THR A 40 -20.05 0.53 -11.26
C THR A 40 -20.41 -0.14 -12.57
N GLU A 41 -19.53 -0.04 -13.56
CA GLU A 41 -19.72 -0.49 -14.94
C GLU A 41 -19.38 -1.97 -15.09
N THR A 42 -18.31 -2.44 -14.45
CA THR A 42 -17.82 -3.84 -14.59
C THR A 42 -18.18 -4.71 -13.39
N ARG A 43 -18.60 -4.11 -12.28
CA ARG A 43 -18.81 -4.76 -10.97
C ARG A 43 -17.56 -5.38 -10.36
N GLU A 44 -16.38 -5.07 -10.89
CA GLU A 44 -15.12 -5.56 -10.38
C GLU A 44 -14.70 -4.84 -9.08
N PRO A 45 -14.13 -5.55 -8.10
CA PRO A 45 -13.61 -4.93 -6.89
C PRO A 45 -12.36 -4.10 -7.19
N MET A 46 -12.29 -2.91 -6.60
CA MET A 46 -11.19 -1.96 -6.72
C MET A 46 -10.65 -1.63 -5.34
N MET A 47 -9.32 -1.68 -5.17
CA MET A 47 -8.67 -1.19 -3.96
C MET A 47 -8.54 0.34 -4.03
N VAL A 48 -9.01 1.04 -3.00
CA VAL A 48 -8.89 2.49 -2.83
C VAL A 48 -7.91 2.78 -1.70
N TYR A 49 -6.87 3.57 -1.98
CA TYR A 49 -5.78 3.81 -1.04
C TYR A 49 -5.13 5.18 -1.27
N GLN A 50 -4.60 5.78 -0.20
CA GLN A 50 -4.00 7.11 -0.19
C GLN A 50 -2.48 7.02 -0.06
N ALA A 51 -1.72 7.76 -0.86
CA ALA A 51 -0.29 7.90 -0.64
C ALA A 51 0.01 8.66 0.66
N LEU A 52 1.00 8.18 1.41
CA LEU A 52 1.52 8.83 2.61
C LEU A 52 2.78 9.66 2.31
N TYR A 53 2.85 10.20 1.08
CA TYR A 53 3.98 10.94 0.55
C TYR A 53 3.54 11.85 -0.60
N GLY A 54 4.40 12.81 -0.97
CA GLY A 54 4.12 13.77 -2.04
C GLY A 54 2.82 14.54 -1.77
N ASP A 55 1.98 14.68 -2.81
CA ASP A 55 0.70 15.40 -2.72
C ASP A 55 -0.44 14.59 -2.08
N CYS A 56 -0.11 13.46 -1.43
CA CYS A 56 -1.08 12.64 -0.68
C CYS A 56 -2.27 12.13 -1.51
N GLN A 57 -2.01 11.93 -2.81
CA GLN A 57 -3.01 11.55 -3.80
C GLN A 57 -3.71 10.22 -3.43
N ILE A 58 -5.01 10.17 -3.68
CA ILE A 58 -5.81 8.94 -3.59
C ILE A 58 -5.78 8.22 -4.94
N TYR A 59 -5.54 6.91 -4.88
CA TYR A 59 -5.48 6.02 -6.03
C TYR A 59 -6.55 4.94 -5.96
N VAL A 60 -6.91 4.44 -7.14
CA VAL A 60 -7.79 3.29 -7.33
C VAL A 60 -7.08 2.30 -8.25
N ARG A 61 -7.18 1.00 -7.94
CA ARG A 61 -6.56 -0.08 -8.73
C ARG A 61 -7.43 -1.34 -8.69
N PRO A 62 -7.48 -2.15 -9.76
CA PRO A 62 -8.13 -3.46 -9.70
C PRO A 62 -7.62 -4.28 -8.51
N TYR A 63 -8.56 -4.85 -7.74
CA TYR A 63 -8.24 -5.57 -6.50
C TYR A 63 -7.26 -6.73 -6.77
N GLU A 64 -7.49 -7.53 -7.80
CA GLU A 64 -6.60 -8.64 -8.18
C GLU A 64 -5.16 -8.16 -8.42
N MET A 65 -4.99 -7.07 -9.17
CA MET A 65 -3.67 -6.48 -9.42
C MET A 65 -3.02 -5.88 -8.18
N PHE A 66 -3.79 -5.50 -7.16
CA PHE A 66 -3.26 -5.08 -5.86
C PHE A 66 -2.78 -6.29 -5.05
N MET A 67 -3.51 -7.41 -5.15
CA MET A 67 -3.23 -8.65 -4.43
C MET A 67 -2.09 -9.49 -5.03
N GLU A 68 -1.74 -9.24 -6.30
CA GLU A 68 -0.69 -9.93 -7.04
C GLU A 68 0.67 -10.04 -6.33
N LYS A 69 1.41 -11.10 -6.69
CA LYS A 69 2.82 -11.26 -6.36
C LYS A 69 3.69 -10.27 -7.15
N VAL A 70 4.87 -9.97 -6.64
CA VAL A 70 5.90 -9.27 -7.41
C VAL A 70 6.35 -10.18 -8.56
N ASP A 71 6.51 -9.59 -9.74
CA ASP A 71 7.14 -10.26 -10.88
C ASP A 71 8.65 -10.35 -10.63
N THR A 72 9.10 -11.50 -10.14
CA THR A 72 10.51 -11.74 -9.80
C THR A 72 11.43 -11.85 -11.00
N LYS A 73 10.90 -12.10 -12.22
CA LYS A 73 11.71 -12.03 -13.43
C LYS A 73 12.05 -10.59 -13.78
N LYS A 74 11.07 -9.69 -13.62
CA LYS A 74 11.25 -8.26 -13.85
C LYS A 74 12.00 -7.55 -12.72
N TYR A 75 11.85 -8.04 -11.48
CA TYR A 75 12.43 -7.44 -10.28
C TYR A 75 13.15 -8.51 -9.45
N PRO A 76 14.33 -8.98 -9.89
CA PRO A 76 15.02 -10.10 -9.25
C PRO A 76 15.54 -9.78 -7.85
N ASP A 77 15.88 -8.51 -7.58
CA ASP A 77 16.46 -8.09 -6.30
C ASP A 77 15.43 -7.72 -5.23
N ILE A 78 14.13 -7.71 -5.59
CA ILE A 78 13.05 -7.38 -4.66
C ILE A 78 12.74 -8.59 -3.79
N LYS A 79 12.84 -8.40 -2.48
CA LYS A 79 12.59 -9.44 -1.47
C LYS A 79 11.11 -9.55 -1.12
N GLN A 80 10.36 -8.46 -1.26
CA GLN A 80 8.91 -8.44 -1.04
C GLN A 80 8.19 -9.45 -1.94
N LEU A 81 7.29 -10.26 -1.37
CA LEU A 81 6.60 -11.32 -2.12
C LEU A 81 5.39 -10.78 -2.90
N TYR A 82 4.65 -9.84 -2.32
CA TYR A 82 3.46 -9.27 -2.91
C TYR A 82 3.64 -7.81 -3.29
N ARG A 83 2.88 -7.33 -4.28
CA ARG A 83 2.98 -5.93 -4.71
C ARG A 83 2.75 -4.95 -3.57
N PHE A 84 1.83 -5.28 -2.65
CA PHE A 84 1.54 -4.53 -1.44
C PHE A 84 1.58 -5.44 -0.22
N GLU A 85 2.18 -4.99 0.87
CA GLU A 85 2.20 -5.75 2.13
C GLU A 85 1.89 -4.82 3.31
N LYS A 86 1.10 -5.31 4.28
CA LYS A 86 0.82 -4.56 5.50
C LYS A 86 2.09 -4.36 6.31
N ILE A 87 2.20 -3.20 6.94
CA ILE A 87 3.26 -2.88 7.88
C ILE A 87 2.67 -2.20 9.11
N LYS A 88 3.46 -2.12 10.17
CA LYS A 88 3.20 -1.23 11.30
C LYS A 88 4.25 -0.13 11.28
N LEU A 89 3.79 1.11 11.29
CA LEU A 89 4.66 2.26 11.47
C LEU A 89 4.98 2.43 12.96
N SER A 90 6.20 2.85 13.25
CA SER A 90 6.55 3.37 14.58
C SER A 90 5.86 4.71 14.83
N GLU A 91 5.69 5.08 16.10
CA GLU A 91 5.10 6.38 16.47
C GLU A 91 5.87 7.56 15.87
N LYS A 92 7.21 7.46 15.81
CA LYS A 92 8.05 8.45 15.14
C LYS A 92 7.75 8.59 13.65
N GLU A 93 7.52 7.47 12.95
CA GLU A 93 7.16 7.52 11.52
C GLU A 93 5.77 8.12 11.31
N LYS A 94 4.79 7.78 12.17
CA LYS A 94 3.45 8.38 12.11
C LYS A 94 3.50 9.89 12.35
N GLU A 95 4.20 10.32 13.39
CA GLU A 95 4.37 11.73 13.73
C GLU A 95 5.06 12.50 12.60
N ASN A 96 6.13 11.94 12.03
CA ASN A 96 6.79 12.54 10.86
C ASN A 96 5.84 12.68 9.67
N ILE A 97 5.02 11.66 9.38
CA ILE A 97 4.04 11.73 8.28
C ILE A 97 2.96 12.77 8.58
N ASN A 98 2.46 12.83 9.81
CA ASN A 98 1.48 13.83 10.24
C ASN A 98 2.03 15.25 10.08
N ILE A 99 3.22 15.53 10.61
CA ILE A 99 3.86 16.84 10.52
C ILE A 99 4.15 17.24 9.06
N THR A 100 4.61 16.29 8.24
CA THR A 100 5.04 16.58 6.86
C THR A 100 3.85 16.72 5.90
N TYR A 101 2.82 15.90 6.08
CA TYR A 101 1.74 15.73 5.08
C TYR A 101 0.34 16.05 5.62
N GLY A 102 0.20 16.35 6.92
CA GLY A 102 -1.10 16.61 7.54
C GLY A 102 -2.03 15.40 7.61
N ILE A 103 -1.49 14.17 7.53
CA ILE A 103 -2.28 12.93 7.56
C ILE A 103 -2.30 12.36 8.98
N ASP A 104 -3.50 12.16 9.51
CA ASP A 104 -3.74 11.46 10.77
C ASP A 104 -3.72 9.93 10.58
N LEU A 105 -2.93 9.22 11.40
CA LEU A 105 -2.54 7.81 11.27
C LEU A 105 -2.53 7.05 12.59
#